data_AF-A0AA39QNK7-F1
#
_entry.id   AF-A0AA39QNK7-F1
#
_cell.length_a   1.000
_cell.length_b   1.000
_cell.length_c   1.000
_cell.angle_alpha   90.00
_cell.angle_beta   90.00
_cell.angle_gamma   90.00
#
_symmetry.space_group_name_H-M   'P 1'
#
loop_
_entity.id
_entity.type
_entity.pdbx_description
1 polymer ?
#
loop_
_entity_poly.entity_id
_entity_poly.type
_entity_poly.pdbx_seq_one_letter_code
_entity_poly.pdbx_strand_id
1 'polypeptide(L)'
;MRDRVSTKPIDKIAGLAYLLRPVIIPAYYEAQSEEDAWTALVNVITHDYKAPMLFLYPEPGNGNEIWRPSWDQVMSGHLPYYDPKLLYDPVTWDQETNTHSYEALVIESALVRRLDREGRQGMSRRGELIVRDKFTRNDHRFMIVATHQYPIAEGWYTIFSSRNRGLHSEDSRYWVCGLRIPGRNKVFKKVSVFQMPYFVDADRLRTLRITKMSRIVLG
;
A
#
# COMPACT_ATOMS: atom_id res chain seq x y z
N MET A 1 27.80 10.78 -21.06
CA MET A 1 26.58 10.05 -21.46
C MET A 1 25.92 10.92 -22.51
N ARG A 2 25.85 10.49 -23.79
CA ARG A 2 25.18 11.28 -24.86
C ARG A 2 23.70 11.39 -24.52
N ASP A 3 23.07 12.52 -24.84
CA ASP A 3 21.64 12.85 -24.60
C ASP A 3 20.69 11.84 -25.26
N ARG A 4 20.59 10.64 -24.68
CA ARG A 4 19.64 9.62 -25.11
C ARG A 4 18.29 9.98 -24.52
N VAL A 5 17.53 10.74 -25.29
CA VAL A 5 16.09 10.89 -25.08
C VAL A 5 15.45 9.53 -25.38
N SER A 6 14.66 8.99 -24.46
CA SER A 6 13.87 7.77 -24.68
C SER A 6 13.01 7.98 -25.94
N THR A 7 13.19 7.11 -26.94
CA THR A 7 12.53 7.23 -28.24
C THR A 7 11.08 6.77 -28.19
N LYS A 8 10.77 5.84 -27.28
CA LYS A 8 9.42 5.33 -27.02
C LYS A 8 9.09 5.49 -25.54
N PRO A 9 7.83 5.82 -25.18
CA PRO A 9 7.43 5.97 -23.77
C PRO A 9 7.75 4.74 -22.89
N ILE A 10 7.62 3.53 -23.47
CA ILE A 10 7.93 2.24 -22.83
C ILE A 10 9.41 2.11 -22.44
N ASP A 11 10.33 2.81 -23.12
CA ASP A 11 11.78 2.71 -22.82
C ASP A 11 12.08 3.16 -21.38
N LYS A 12 11.27 4.07 -20.82
CA LYS A 12 11.38 4.48 -19.41
C LYS A 12 11.11 3.32 -18.45
N ILE A 13 10.07 2.53 -18.74
CA ILE A 13 9.68 1.35 -17.96
C ILE A 13 10.76 0.27 -18.10
N ALA A 14 11.23 0.02 -19.33
CA ALA A 14 12.31 -0.92 -19.58
C ALA A 14 13.59 -0.53 -18.82
N GLY A 15 13.90 0.77 -18.74
CA GLY A 15 15.01 1.29 -17.93
C GLY A 15 14.85 1.03 -16.43
N LEU A 16 13.63 1.14 -15.89
CA LEU A 16 13.35 0.87 -14.48
C LEU A 16 13.59 -0.59 -14.08
N ALA A 17 13.52 -1.54 -15.02
CA ALA A 17 13.86 -2.93 -14.74
C ALA A 17 15.27 -3.07 -14.15
N TYR A 18 16.21 -2.21 -14.52
CA TYR A 18 17.55 -2.21 -13.93
C TYR A 18 17.55 -1.83 -12.44
N LEU A 19 16.67 -0.91 -12.04
CA LEU A 19 16.60 -0.40 -10.67
C LEU A 19 15.74 -1.28 -9.76
N LEU A 20 14.63 -1.79 -10.26
CA LEU A 20 13.61 -2.50 -9.49
C LEU A 20 13.88 -4.01 -9.37
N ARG A 21 15.01 -4.48 -9.92
CA ARG A 21 15.53 -5.86 -9.79
C ARG A 21 14.43 -6.92 -9.98
N PRO A 22 13.83 -7.01 -11.18
CA PRO A 22 12.87 -8.06 -11.46
C PRO A 22 13.56 -9.42 -11.49
N VAL A 23 12.80 -10.45 -11.14
CA VAL A 23 13.26 -11.85 -11.17
C VAL A 23 13.53 -12.29 -12.61
N ILE A 24 12.75 -11.77 -13.56
CA ILE A 24 12.89 -11.97 -15.00
C ILE A 24 12.62 -10.63 -15.69
N ILE A 25 13.40 -10.28 -16.71
CA ILE A 25 13.10 -9.09 -17.53
C ILE A 25 11.87 -9.42 -18.40
N PRO A 26 10.76 -8.68 -18.27
CA PRO A 26 9.57 -8.95 -19.05
C PRO A 26 9.79 -8.60 -20.53
N ALA A 27 9.08 -9.29 -21.42
CA ALA A 27 9.04 -8.91 -22.83
C ALA A 27 8.17 -7.66 -23.00
N TYR A 28 8.66 -6.70 -23.79
CA TYR A 28 7.92 -5.49 -24.14
C TYR A 28 7.63 -5.51 -25.64
N TYR A 29 6.42 -5.12 -26.01
CA TYR A 29 5.97 -5.07 -27.41
C TYR A 29 5.64 -3.64 -27.82
N GLU A 30 5.92 -3.29 -29.07
CA GLU A 30 5.73 -1.92 -29.57
C GLU A 30 4.29 -1.41 -29.48
N ALA A 31 3.30 -2.30 -29.64
CA ALA A 31 1.88 -1.97 -29.55
C ALA A 31 1.31 -2.01 -28.12
N GLN A 32 2.14 -2.34 -27.11
CA GLN A 32 1.69 -2.43 -25.72
C GLN A 32 1.49 -1.04 -25.13
N SER A 33 0.46 -0.87 -24.28
CA SER A 33 0.30 0.38 -23.54
C SER A 33 1.37 0.54 -22.46
N GLU A 34 1.65 1.78 -22.04
CA GLU A 34 2.57 2.01 -20.92
C GLU A 34 2.09 1.37 -19.61
N GLU A 35 0.78 1.39 -19.34
CA GLU A 35 0.23 0.74 -18.14
C GLU A 35 0.35 -0.79 -18.20
N ASP A 36 0.21 -1.41 -19.38
CA ASP A 36 0.41 -2.86 -19.53
C ASP A 36 1.89 -3.24 -19.39
N ALA A 37 2.80 -2.44 -19.94
CA ALA A 37 4.23 -2.62 -19.74
C ALA A 37 4.62 -2.44 -18.26
N TRP A 38 4.05 -1.45 -17.57
CA TRP A 38 4.23 -1.23 -16.14
C TRP A 38 3.69 -2.39 -15.31
N THR A 39 2.50 -2.87 -15.64
CA THR A 39 1.90 -4.07 -15.02
C THR A 39 2.79 -5.29 -15.17
N ALA A 40 3.31 -5.54 -16.39
CA ALA A 40 4.20 -6.65 -16.67
C ALA A 40 5.48 -6.57 -15.83
N LEU A 41 6.05 -5.37 -15.67
CA LEU A 41 7.22 -5.15 -14.82
C LEU A 41 6.89 -5.36 -13.33
N VAL A 42 5.79 -4.78 -12.82
CA VAL A 42 5.39 -4.94 -11.42
C VAL A 42 5.19 -6.41 -11.06
N ASN A 43 4.55 -7.20 -11.92
CA ASN A 43 4.36 -8.64 -11.68
C ASN A 43 5.67 -9.36 -11.33
N VAL A 44 6.75 -9.05 -12.05
CA VAL A 44 8.05 -9.73 -11.95
C VAL A 44 9.06 -9.05 -11.04
N ILE A 45 8.79 -7.84 -10.54
CA ILE A 45 9.63 -7.16 -9.54
C ILE A 45 9.74 -8.00 -8.26
N THR A 46 10.94 -8.03 -7.66
CA THR A 46 11.19 -8.74 -6.40
C THR A 46 10.21 -8.27 -5.31
N HIS A 47 9.72 -9.21 -4.48
CA HIS A 47 8.65 -8.99 -3.52
C HIS A 47 8.82 -7.77 -2.61
N ASP A 48 10.06 -7.43 -2.23
CA ASP A 48 10.36 -6.29 -1.35
C ASP A 48 10.05 -4.92 -1.98
N TYR A 49 10.17 -4.78 -3.30
CA TYR A 49 9.92 -3.49 -3.98
C TYR A 49 8.42 -3.23 -4.22
N LYS A 50 7.56 -4.23 -4.03
CA LYS A 50 6.10 -4.10 -4.12
C LYS A 50 5.47 -3.54 -2.84
N ALA A 51 6.04 -3.81 -1.67
CA ALA A 51 5.51 -3.26 -0.41
C ALA A 51 5.48 -1.72 -0.39
N PRO A 52 6.53 -1.00 -0.82
CA PRO A 52 6.48 0.45 -0.97
C PRO A 52 5.28 0.94 -1.79
N MET A 53 4.94 0.25 -2.89
CA MET A 53 3.77 0.58 -3.71
C MET A 53 2.45 0.46 -2.93
N LEU A 54 2.32 -0.59 -2.13
CA LEU A 54 1.14 -0.85 -1.31
C LEU A 54 1.00 0.14 -0.15
N PHE A 55 2.09 0.39 0.59
CA PHE A 55 2.07 1.08 1.89
C PHE A 55 2.37 2.58 1.85
N LEU A 56 2.94 3.10 0.77
CA LEU A 56 3.39 4.49 0.71
C LEU A 56 2.61 5.37 -0.25
N TYR A 57 2.11 4.80 -1.35
CA TYR A 57 1.30 5.55 -2.29
C TYR A 57 -0.08 5.81 -1.68
N PRO A 58 -0.50 7.06 -1.54
CA PRO A 58 -1.72 7.38 -0.79
C PRO A 58 -2.99 7.15 -1.60
N GLU A 59 -2.92 7.34 -2.91
CA GLU A 59 -4.04 7.16 -3.80
C GLU A 59 -4.25 5.67 -4.14
N PRO A 60 -5.50 5.27 -4.38
CA PRO A 60 -5.76 4.03 -5.11
C PRO A 60 -5.20 4.12 -6.52
N GLY A 61 -4.76 2.99 -7.06
CA GLY A 61 -4.38 2.87 -8.46
C GLY A 61 -5.53 3.26 -9.38
N ASN A 62 -5.23 4.08 -10.39
CA ASN A 62 -6.16 4.43 -11.46
C ASN A 62 -5.89 3.67 -12.78
N GLY A 63 -5.04 2.64 -12.72
CA GLY A 63 -4.68 1.77 -13.85
C GLY A 63 -5.30 0.38 -13.75
N ASN A 64 -4.51 -0.66 -14.04
CA ASN A 64 -4.99 -2.05 -14.11
C ASN A 64 -5.29 -2.66 -12.73
N GLU A 65 -4.67 -2.16 -11.66
CA GLU A 65 -4.83 -2.66 -10.28
C GLU A 65 -4.95 -1.50 -9.29
N ILE A 66 -5.82 -1.61 -8.29
CA ILE A 66 -6.15 -0.54 -7.34
C ILE A 66 -5.14 -0.45 -6.18
N TRP A 67 -4.46 -1.55 -5.83
CA TRP A 67 -3.57 -1.60 -4.66
C TRP A 67 -2.23 -0.87 -4.86
N ARG A 68 -1.82 -0.63 -6.10
CA ARG A 68 -0.55 -0.01 -6.49
C ARG A 68 -0.78 1.23 -7.36
N PRO A 69 0.19 2.15 -7.49
CA PRO A 69 0.08 3.23 -8.45
C PRO A 69 0.10 2.70 -9.90
N SER A 70 -0.62 3.41 -10.77
CA SER A 70 -0.44 3.30 -12.22
C SER A 70 0.88 3.93 -12.66
N TRP A 71 1.24 3.71 -13.92
CA TRP A 71 2.36 4.38 -14.55
C TRP A 71 2.20 5.91 -14.53
N ASP A 72 0.99 6.39 -14.81
CA ASP A 72 0.68 7.82 -14.78
C ASP A 72 0.88 8.42 -13.38
N GLN A 73 0.44 7.73 -12.32
CA GLN A 73 0.65 8.18 -10.94
C GLN A 73 2.13 8.17 -10.53
N VAL A 74 2.92 7.21 -11.03
CA VAL A 74 4.38 7.18 -10.81
C VAL A 74 5.06 8.37 -11.50
N MET A 75 4.57 8.79 -12.66
CA MET A 75 5.18 9.84 -13.47
C MET A 75 4.72 11.26 -13.10
N SER A 76 3.48 11.42 -12.61
CA SER A 76 2.87 12.72 -12.27
C SER A 76 2.94 13.06 -10.78
N GLY A 77 3.08 12.05 -9.93
CA GLY A 77 3.03 12.18 -8.47
C GLY A 77 4.36 12.57 -7.82
N HIS A 78 4.27 13.08 -6.60
CA HIS A 78 5.44 13.16 -5.73
C HIS A 78 5.71 11.76 -5.18
N LEU A 79 6.92 11.24 -5.42
CA LEU A 79 7.32 9.97 -4.85
C LEU A 79 7.30 10.06 -3.32
N PRO A 80 6.65 9.11 -2.62
CA PRO A 80 6.68 9.10 -1.18
C PRO A 80 8.13 8.88 -0.72
N TYR A 81 8.61 9.75 0.17
CA TYR A 81 9.89 9.52 0.83
C TYR A 81 9.80 8.27 1.70
N TYR A 82 10.79 7.38 1.59
CA TYR A 82 10.84 6.15 2.34
C TYR A 82 12.27 5.67 2.46
N ASP A 83 12.66 5.23 3.67
CA ASP A 83 13.92 4.53 3.88
C ASP A 83 13.75 3.07 3.42
N PRO A 84 14.47 2.61 2.37
CA PRO A 84 14.42 1.25 1.85
C PRO A 84 14.56 0.14 2.91
N LYS A 85 15.10 0.45 4.08
CA LYS A 85 15.30 -0.50 5.17
C LYS A 85 14.04 -0.80 6.00
N LEU A 86 12.93 -0.08 5.83
CA LEU A 86 11.78 -0.12 6.76
C LEU A 86 10.55 -0.94 6.31
N LEU A 87 10.53 -1.47 5.09
CA LEU A 87 9.43 -2.22 4.45
C LEU A 87 10.00 -3.34 3.56
N TYR A 88 10.40 -4.45 4.18
CA TYR A 88 10.74 -5.72 3.53
C TYR A 88 9.55 -6.69 3.52
N ASP A 89 8.38 -6.16 3.18
CA ASP A 89 7.12 -6.86 3.31
C ASP A 89 6.77 -7.59 2.00
N PRO A 90 6.73 -8.93 1.98
CA PRO A 90 6.58 -9.65 0.72
C PRO A 90 5.15 -9.55 0.19
N VAL A 91 4.97 -8.81 -0.92
CA VAL A 91 3.78 -8.92 -1.76
C VAL A 91 4.06 -9.94 -2.85
N THR A 92 3.31 -11.03 -2.84
CA THR A 92 3.52 -12.18 -3.73
C THR A 92 2.60 -12.07 -4.94
N TRP A 93 3.14 -12.35 -6.12
CA TRP A 93 2.38 -12.54 -7.35
C TRP A 93 2.22 -14.04 -7.62
N ASP A 94 0.99 -14.47 -7.85
CA ASP A 94 0.62 -15.83 -8.22
C ASP A 94 0.33 -15.85 -9.72
N GLN A 95 1.22 -16.47 -10.50
CA GLN A 95 1.15 -16.45 -11.96
C GLN A 95 -0.03 -17.26 -12.52
N GLU A 96 -0.46 -18.32 -11.83
CA GLU A 96 -1.56 -19.18 -12.29
C GLU A 96 -2.90 -18.45 -12.20
N THR A 97 -3.12 -17.75 -11.08
CA THR A 97 -4.33 -16.98 -10.86
C THR A 97 -4.23 -15.53 -11.34
N ASN A 98 -3.02 -15.09 -11.71
CA ASN A 98 -2.66 -13.71 -11.97
C ASN A 98 -3.12 -12.75 -10.85
N THR A 99 -2.86 -13.12 -9.60
CA THR A 99 -3.27 -12.32 -8.44
C THR A 99 -2.10 -11.91 -7.56
N HIS A 100 -2.18 -10.72 -7.00
CA HIS A 100 -1.28 -10.27 -5.95
C HIS A 100 -1.87 -10.57 -4.57
N SER A 101 -1.02 -10.95 -3.63
CA SER A 101 -1.46 -11.16 -2.26
C SER A 101 -0.42 -10.77 -1.23
N TYR A 102 -0.92 -10.39 -0.06
CA TYR A 102 -0.13 -9.99 1.09
C TYR A 102 -0.66 -10.67 2.35
N GLU A 103 0.21 -11.16 3.21
CA GLU A 103 -0.21 -11.78 4.45
C GLU A 103 -0.04 -10.81 5.62
N ALA A 104 -1.10 -10.60 6.40
CA ALA A 104 -1.02 -9.71 7.56
C ALA A 104 -2.04 -10.04 8.65
N LEU A 105 -1.83 -9.38 9.80
CA LEU A 105 -2.84 -9.23 10.83
C LEU A 105 -3.87 -8.20 10.36
N VAL A 106 -5.07 -8.68 10.06
CA VAL A 106 -6.18 -7.88 9.52
C VAL A 106 -7.16 -7.51 10.62
N ILE A 107 -7.60 -6.26 10.63
CA ILE A 107 -8.76 -5.79 11.37
C ILE A 107 -9.87 -5.56 10.35
N GLU A 108 -10.92 -6.39 10.40
CA GLU A 108 -11.98 -6.39 9.39
C GLU A 108 -12.84 -5.11 9.42
N SER A 109 -12.97 -4.50 10.60
CA SER A 109 -13.84 -3.35 10.81
C SER A 109 -13.20 -2.38 11.79
N ALA A 110 -12.69 -1.27 11.26
CA ALA A 110 -12.18 -0.14 12.03
C ALA A 110 -12.71 1.16 11.45
N LEU A 111 -13.23 2.04 12.31
CA LEU A 111 -13.71 3.36 11.92
C LEU A 111 -12.52 4.30 11.81
N VAL A 112 -12.27 4.81 10.61
CA VAL A 112 -11.31 5.88 10.34
C VAL A 112 -12.10 7.18 10.25
N ARG A 113 -11.65 8.22 10.96
CA ARG A 113 -12.29 9.54 10.91
C ARG A 113 -11.31 10.68 11.03
N ARG A 114 -11.76 11.88 10.66
CA ARG A 114 -10.99 13.14 10.70
C ARG A 114 -9.76 13.14 9.78
N LEU A 115 -9.80 12.33 8.71
CA LEU A 115 -8.83 12.35 7.61
C LEU A 115 -9.52 12.69 6.27
N ASP A 116 -10.75 13.17 6.32
CA ASP A 116 -11.63 13.46 5.17
C ASP A 116 -11.35 14.81 4.53
N ARG A 117 -10.75 15.74 5.28
CA ARG A 117 -10.38 17.06 4.77
C ARG A 117 -8.95 17.09 4.26
N GLU A 118 -8.73 17.88 3.21
CA GLU A 118 -7.39 18.25 2.79
C GLU A 118 -6.69 19.03 3.91
N GLY A 119 -5.42 18.72 4.12
CA GLY A 119 -4.57 19.39 5.10
C GLY A 119 -3.91 20.61 4.47
N ARG A 120 -3.09 21.29 5.26
CA ARG A 120 -2.17 22.29 4.70
C ARG A 120 -1.05 21.56 3.97
N GLN A 121 -0.67 22.07 2.81
CA GLN A 121 0.47 21.52 2.04
C GLN A 121 1.71 21.42 2.93
N GLY A 122 2.37 20.26 2.92
CA GLY A 122 3.54 19.98 3.76
C GLY A 122 3.24 19.63 5.23
N MET A 123 1.96 19.59 5.65
CA MET A 123 1.58 19.19 7.00
C MET A 123 0.86 17.84 7.02
N SER A 124 1.25 16.98 7.96
CA SER A 124 0.56 15.73 8.21
C SER A 124 -0.83 15.98 8.80
N ARG A 125 -1.81 15.20 8.34
CA ARG A 125 -3.20 15.25 8.81
C ARG A 125 -3.39 14.26 9.94
N ARG A 126 -4.10 14.68 10.99
CA ARG A 126 -4.31 13.86 12.20
C ARG A 126 -5.75 13.38 12.25
N GLY A 127 -5.90 12.07 12.38
CA GLY A 127 -7.18 11.39 12.47
C GLY A 127 -7.29 10.55 13.73
N GLU A 128 -8.37 9.80 13.78
CA GLU A 128 -8.61 8.81 14.82
C GLU A 128 -9.03 7.48 14.19
N LEU A 129 -8.44 6.40 14.68
CA LEU A 129 -8.88 5.05 14.43
C LEU A 129 -9.66 4.55 15.65
N ILE A 130 -10.87 4.06 15.42
CA ILE A 130 -11.71 3.46 16.46
C ILE A 130 -11.95 2.00 16.11
N VAL A 131 -11.64 1.11 17.06
CA VAL A 131 -11.89 -0.32 16.95
C VAL A 131 -12.68 -0.80 18.15
N ARG A 132 -13.65 -1.67 17.91
CA ARG A 132 -14.46 -2.27 18.96
C ARG A 132 -13.83 -3.56 19.43
N ASP A 133 -13.54 -3.64 20.72
CA ASP A 133 -13.17 -4.90 21.36
C ASP A 133 -14.40 -5.81 21.39
N LYS A 134 -14.24 -7.03 20.86
CA LYS A 134 -15.32 -8.01 20.80
C LYS A 134 -15.66 -8.59 22.19
N PHE A 135 -14.68 -8.63 23.10
CA PHE A 135 -14.83 -9.22 24.43
C PHE A 135 -15.39 -8.20 25.42
N THR A 136 -14.75 -7.04 25.56
CA THR A 136 -15.19 -6.00 26.51
C THR A 136 -16.32 -5.13 25.98
N ARG A 137 -16.60 -5.17 24.66
CA ARG A 137 -17.55 -4.30 23.95
C ARG A 137 -17.19 -2.81 24.00
N ASN A 138 -16.00 -2.48 24.49
CA ASN A 138 -15.50 -1.12 24.55
C ASN A 138 -14.89 -0.69 23.21
N ASP A 139 -15.01 0.59 22.91
CA ASP A 139 -14.37 1.21 21.77
C ASP A 139 -12.98 1.75 22.17
N HIS A 140 -11.94 1.29 21.49
CA HIS A 140 -10.56 1.75 21.67
C HIS A 140 -10.20 2.76 20.59
N ARG A 141 -9.53 3.84 21.01
CA ARG A 141 -9.19 4.99 20.17
C ARG A 141 -7.69 5.10 20.02
N PHE A 142 -7.24 5.28 18.78
CA PHE A 142 -5.83 5.41 18.44
C PHE A 142 -5.62 6.64 17.56
N MET A 143 -4.55 7.39 17.81
CA MET A 143 -4.17 8.49 16.92
C MET A 143 -3.57 7.92 15.65
N ILE A 144 -4.00 8.44 14.51
CA ILE A 144 -3.45 8.10 13.20
C ILE A 144 -3.05 9.36 12.45
N VAL A 145 -2.08 9.23 11.56
CA VAL A 145 -1.49 10.33 10.82
C VAL A 145 -1.40 9.97 9.35
N ALA A 146 -1.88 10.86 8.48
CA ALA A 146 -1.62 10.79 7.04
C ALA A 146 -0.58 11.84 6.66
N THR A 147 0.57 11.41 6.14
CA THR A 147 1.68 12.28 5.68
C THR A 147 1.47 12.81 4.25
N HIS A 148 0.28 12.57 3.69
CA HIS A 148 -0.16 12.97 2.36
C HIS A 148 -1.47 13.76 2.45
N GLN A 149 -1.83 14.43 1.34
CA GLN A 149 -3.05 15.25 1.27
C GLN A 149 -4.28 14.54 0.72
N TYR A 150 -4.12 13.37 0.08
CA TYR A 150 -5.25 12.60 -0.45
C TYR A 150 -6.28 12.27 0.66
N PRO A 151 -7.55 12.72 0.55
CA PRO A 151 -8.54 12.56 1.60
C PRO A 151 -8.95 11.10 1.82
N ILE A 152 -9.22 10.76 3.08
CA ILE A 152 -9.74 9.46 3.51
C ILE A 152 -11.08 9.74 4.17
N ALA A 153 -12.17 9.41 3.47
CA ALA A 153 -13.52 9.64 3.97
C ALA A 153 -13.72 8.99 5.34
N GLU A 154 -14.56 9.60 6.18
CA GLU A 154 -14.96 8.96 7.43
C GLU A 154 -15.77 7.70 7.13
N GLY A 155 -15.37 6.58 7.70
CA GLY A 155 -16.01 5.31 7.39
C GLY A 155 -15.38 4.09 8.05
N TRP A 156 -16.08 2.96 7.92
CA TRP A 156 -15.59 1.68 8.37
C TRP A 156 -14.78 0.99 7.27
N TYR A 157 -13.55 0.63 7.60
CA TYR A 157 -12.62 0.01 6.66
C TYR A 157 -12.07 -1.29 7.22
N THR A 158 -11.65 -2.15 6.31
CA THR A 158 -10.69 -3.22 6.60
C THR A 158 -9.30 -2.59 6.58
N ILE A 159 -8.50 -2.87 7.61
CA ILE A 159 -7.13 -2.34 7.72
C ILE A 159 -6.12 -3.45 8.04
N PHE A 160 -4.88 -3.24 7.63
CA PHE A 160 -3.75 -4.09 7.98
C PHE A 160 -2.44 -3.29 7.95
N SER A 161 -1.47 -3.72 8.73
CA SER A 161 -0.15 -3.05 8.81
C SER A 161 0.91 -3.79 8.03
N SER A 162 2.00 -3.08 7.71
CA SER A 162 3.28 -3.70 7.38
C SER A 162 3.75 -4.59 8.54
N ARG A 163 4.50 -5.67 8.26
CA ARG A 163 5.00 -6.58 9.30
C ARG A 163 6.18 -5.96 10.05
N ASN A 164 6.88 -5.01 9.43
CA ASN A 164 8.06 -4.29 9.93
C ASN A 164 9.04 -5.23 10.67
N ARG A 165 9.91 -5.89 9.91
CA ARG A 165 10.92 -6.84 10.43
C ARG A 165 12.23 -6.16 10.89
N GLY A 166 12.31 -4.82 10.89
CA GLY A 166 13.50 -4.05 11.25
C GLY A 166 13.69 -3.86 12.76
N LEU A 167 14.95 -3.89 13.20
CA LEU A 167 15.45 -3.93 14.58
C LEU A 167 15.23 -2.67 15.47
N HIS A 168 14.41 -1.70 15.05
CA HIS A 168 14.08 -0.54 15.86
C HIS A 168 12.57 -0.47 16.12
N SER A 169 12.20 -0.76 17.35
CA SER A 169 10.84 -0.82 17.90
C SER A 169 10.14 0.53 18.04
N GLU A 170 10.56 1.55 17.28
CA GLU A 170 10.11 2.93 17.46
C GLU A 170 9.45 3.53 16.21
N ASP A 171 9.61 2.92 15.04
CA ASP A 171 9.10 3.50 13.80
C ASP A 171 7.60 3.23 13.58
N SER A 172 6.91 4.31 13.24
CA SER A 172 5.50 4.34 12.88
C SER A 172 5.16 3.24 11.88
N ARG A 173 4.25 2.34 12.24
CA ARG A 173 3.80 1.29 11.32
C ARG A 173 2.98 1.91 10.20
N TYR A 174 3.28 1.53 8.97
CA TYR A 174 2.46 1.86 7.81
C TYR A 174 1.23 0.95 7.81
N TRP A 175 0.08 1.57 7.61
CA TRP A 175 -1.22 0.90 7.55
C TRP A 175 -1.88 1.20 6.21
N VAL A 176 -2.57 0.21 5.67
CA VAL A 176 -3.45 0.38 4.51
C VAL A 176 -4.88 0.26 5.01
N CYS A 177 -5.75 1.15 4.51
CA CYS A 177 -7.19 1.03 4.67
C CYS A 177 -7.87 0.81 3.32
N GLY A 178 -8.92 0.01 3.33
CA GLY A 178 -9.67 -0.30 2.13
C GLY A 178 -10.93 -1.07 2.40
N LEU A 179 -11.58 -1.48 1.32
CA LEU A 179 -12.84 -2.21 1.34
C LEU A 179 -12.60 -3.62 0.83
N ARG A 180 -13.07 -4.60 1.60
CA ARG A 180 -13.07 -5.99 1.17
C ARG A 180 -14.38 -6.29 0.45
N ILE A 181 -14.30 -6.65 -0.83
CA ILE A 181 -15.49 -6.97 -1.62
C ILE A 181 -16.04 -8.32 -1.16
N PRO A 182 -17.34 -8.42 -0.83
CA PRO A 182 -17.99 -9.71 -0.57
C PRO A 182 -17.89 -10.65 -1.78
N GLY A 183 -17.51 -11.91 -1.55
CA GLY A 183 -17.39 -12.90 -2.62
C GLY A 183 -16.42 -14.02 -2.29
N ARG A 184 -16.21 -14.92 -3.25
CA ARG A 184 -15.39 -16.14 -3.07
C ARG A 184 -13.91 -15.84 -2.78
N ASN A 185 -13.35 -14.82 -3.43
CA ASN A 185 -11.92 -14.47 -3.33
C ASN A 185 -11.65 -13.30 -2.36
N LYS A 186 -12.70 -12.63 -1.86
CA LYS A 186 -12.63 -11.51 -0.89
C LYS A 186 -11.52 -10.49 -1.22
N VAL A 187 -11.54 -9.99 -2.46
CA VAL A 187 -10.55 -9.04 -2.97
C VAL A 187 -10.58 -7.74 -2.17
N PHE A 188 -9.41 -7.26 -1.78
CA PHE A 188 -9.22 -6.01 -1.07
C PHE A 188 -8.97 -4.87 -2.06
N LYS A 189 -9.85 -3.87 -2.06
CA LYS A 189 -9.68 -2.61 -2.77
C LYS A 189 -9.10 -1.58 -1.82
N LYS A 190 -7.85 -1.19 -2.07
CA LYS A 190 -7.19 -0.10 -1.35
C LYS A 190 -7.99 1.19 -1.50
N VAL A 191 -8.10 1.93 -0.41
CA VAL A 191 -8.64 3.29 -0.39
C VAL A 191 -7.51 4.28 -0.14
N SER A 192 -6.68 4.04 0.87
CA SER A 192 -5.53 4.89 1.16
C SER A 192 -4.60 4.24 2.21
N VAL A 193 -3.63 5.02 2.70
CA VAL A 193 -2.66 4.61 3.72
C VAL A 193 -2.64 5.62 4.86
N PHE A 194 -2.18 5.19 6.02
CA PHE A 194 -1.88 6.08 7.15
C PHE A 194 -0.82 5.46 8.05
N GLN A 195 -0.37 6.21 9.05
CA GLN A 195 0.61 5.78 10.03
C GLN A 195 0.02 5.85 11.43
N MET A 196 0.45 4.94 12.29
CA MET A 196 0.34 5.12 13.74
C MET A 196 1.67 5.66 14.25
N PRO A 197 1.72 6.91 14.73
CA PRO A 197 2.99 7.58 15.06
C PRO A 197 3.64 7.00 16.33
N TYR A 198 2.89 6.29 17.17
CA TYR A 198 3.41 5.71 18.41
C TYR A 198 3.41 4.18 18.32
N PHE A 199 4.58 3.57 18.51
CA PHE A 199 4.71 2.12 18.55
C PHE A 199 3.81 1.47 19.61
N VAL A 200 3.72 2.08 20.80
CA VAL A 200 2.89 1.59 21.92
C VAL A 200 1.43 1.44 21.51
N ASP A 201 0.91 2.36 20.70
CA ASP A 201 -0.46 2.29 20.19
C ASP A 201 -0.64 1.13 19.20
N ALA A 202 0.32 0.93 18.30
CA ALA A 202 0.30 -0.15 17.34
C ALA A 202 0.48 -1.55 18.00
N ASP A 203 1.18 -1.61 19.13
CA ASP A 203 1.31 -2.81 19.95
C ASP A 203 0.03 -3.09 20.74
N ARG A 204 -0.50 -2.07 21.45
CA ARG A 204 -1.79 -2.16 22.14
C ARG A 204 -2.91 -2.63 21.22
N LEU A 205 -2.92 -2.18 19.96
CA LEU A 205 -3.91 -2.64 18.98
C LEU A 205 -3.80 -4.15 18.69
N ARG A 206 -2.58 -4.71 18.64
CA ARG A 206 -2.35 -6.16 18.45
C ARG A 206 -2.83 -6.96 19.66
N THR A 207 -2.68 -6.44 20.88
CA THR A 207 -3.08 -7.15 22.10
C THR A 207 -4.59 -7.26 22.29
N LEU A 208 -5.39 -6.44 21.59
CA LEU A 208 -6.86 -6.48 21.67
C LEU A 208 -7.50 -7.76 21.10
N ARG A 209 -6.71 -8.69 20.54
CA ARG A 209 -7.20 -9.96 19.94
C ARG A 209 -8.30 -9.78 18.88
N ILE A 210 -8.40 -8.58 18.30
CA ILE A 210 -9.32 -8.23 17.21
C ILE A 210 -8.72 -8.51 15.83
N THR A 211 -7.42 -8.78 15.77
CA THR A 211 -6.69 -9.06 14.54
C THR A 211 -6.79 -10.53 14.17
N LYS A 212 -6.93 -10.84 12.87
CA LYS A 212 -6.83 -12.20 12.34
C LYS A 212 -5.69 -12.28 11.33
N MET A 213 -4.81 -13.27 11.44
CA MET A 213 -3.85 -13.56 10.38
C MET A 213 -4.61 -14.02 9.13
N SER A 214 -4.41 -13.33 8.02
CA SER A 214 -5.09 -13.62 6.76
C SER A 214 -4.16 -13.34 5.58
N ARG A 215 -4.25 -14.20 4.56
CA ARG A 215 -3.83 -13.84 3.19
C ARG A 215 -4.88 -12.87 2.64
N ILE A 216 -4.41 -11.76 2.07
CA ILE A 216 -5.22 -10.69 1.49
C ILE A 216 -4.95 -10.71 0.00
N VAL A 217 -5.97 -11.01 -0.82
CA VAL A 217 -5.88 -10.86 -2.26
C VAL A 217 -6.06 -9.38 -2.58
N LEU A 218 -5.06 -8.79 -3.22
CA LEU A 218 -5.05 -7.38 -3.59
C LEU A 218 -5.71 -7.23 -4.97
N GLY A 219 -6.57 -6.22 -5.10
CA GLY A 219 -7.21 -5.86 -6.38
C GLY A 219 -6.88 -4.45 -6.82
#